data_AF-A0A7S1IP33-F1
#
_entry.id   AF-A0A7S1IP33-F1
#
_cell.length_a   1.000
_cell.length_b   1.000
_cell.length_c   1.000
_cell.angle_alpha   90.00
_cell.angle_beta   90.00
_cell.angle_gamma   90.00
#
_symmetry.space_group_name_H-M   'P 1'
#
loop_
_entity.id
_entity.type
_entity.pdbx_description
1 polymer ?
#
loop_
_entity_poly.entity_id
_entity_poly.type
_entity_poly.pdbx_seq_one_letter_code
_entity_poly.pdbx_strand_id
1 'polypeptide(L)'
;CRELKAAQVVLFDDSDDEGEAQGKGAHRLEAIAAALDPVDLERGLRGLYGGLLAVVATLQTRFGHAVTLGASMATLANEKLGRPCLVPILLSALPPAYHKWIPMMVTYGLTSLACSLSWLLLRIFTAFHSAVYGGHLVVGGVLKYLVLHKRITPKGAQSLNFTALAWGVGALGFLWQLKTRFQVPFPLNLLLLPVSVVEWVLMLVVNWDRSR
;
A
#
# COMPACT_ATOMS: atom_id res chain seq x y z
N CYS A 1 13.98 -11.06 -48.59
CA CYS A 1 13.35 -10.60 -47.33
C CYS A 1 12.25 -9.57 -47.57
N ARG A 2 11.16 -9.96 -48.25
CA ARG A 2 9.96 -9.12 -48.47
C ARG A 2 8.72 -9.67 -47.73
N GLU A 3 8.70 -10.99 -47.53
CA GLU A 3 7.65 -11.74 -46.82
C GLU A 3 7.52 -11.40 -45.31
N LEU A 4 8.58 -10.90 -44.66
CA LEU A 4 8.54 -10.58 -43.22
C LEU A 4 7.90 -9.22 -42.90
N LYS A 5 7.69 -8.34 -43.88
CA LYS A 5 6.99 -7.05 -43.67
C LYS A 5 5.47 -7.16 -43.82
N ALA A 6 4.97 -8.15 -44.56
CA ALA A 6 3.53 -8.37 -44.71
C ALA A 6 2.89 -8.93 -43.43
N ALA A 7 3.60 -9.78 -42.70
CA ALA A 7 3.08 -10.41 -41.48
C ALA A 7 2.90 -9.44 -40.29
N GLN A 8 3.63 -8.31 -40.26
CA GLN A 8 3.52 -7.33 -39.18
C GLN A 8 2.37 -6.33 -39.39
N VAL A 9 1.83 -6.24 -40.61
CA VAL A 9 0.70 -5.34 -40.94
C VAL A 9 -0.66 -6.02 -40.68
N VAL A 10 -0.71 -7.36 -40.63
CA VAL A 10 -1.97 -8.11 -40.52
C VAL A 10 -2.45 -8.30 -39.06
N LEU A 11 -1.63 -8.00 -38.04
CA LEU A 11 -2.00 -8.28 -36.63
C LEU A 11 -2.50 -7.06 -35.83
N PHE A 12 -2.81 -5.95 -36.50
CA PHE A 12 -3.35 -4.73 -35.87
C PHE A 12 -4.69 -4.27 -36.46
N ASP A 13 -5.37 -5.16 -37.19
CA ASP A 13 -6.64 -4.89 -37.88
C ASP A 13 -7.73 -5.85 -37.36
N ASP A 14 -8.13 -5.70 -36.10
CA ASP A 14 -9.36 -6.34 -35.60
C ASP A 14 -9.92 -5.60 -34.39
N SER A 15 -10.61 -4.49 -34.64
CA SER A 15 -11.74 -3.99 -33.82
C SER A 15 -12.33 -2.72 -34.44
N ASP A 16 -12.75 -2.82 -35.71
CA ASP A 16 -13.77 -1.94 -36.27
C ASP A 16 -15.14 -2.56 -35.97
N ASP A 17 -15.78 -2.15 -34.88
CA ASP A 17 -17.24 -2.29 -34.71
C ASP A 17 -17.77 -1.51 -33.48
N GLU A 18 -17.56 -0.19 -33.40
CA GLU A 18 -18.46 0.73 -32.66
C GLU A 18 -18.41 2.15 -33.27
N GLY A 19 -18.75 2.24 -34.57
CA GLY A 19 -18.93 3.49 -35.27
C GLY A 19 -20.31 4.12 -35.00
N GLU A 20 -20.38 5.12 -34.11
CA GLU A 20 -21.23 6.32 -34.33
C GLU A 20 -20.96 7.49 -33.35
N ALA A 21 -20.27 7.26 -32.23
CA ALA A 21 -19.90 8.34 -31.29
C ALA A 21 -18.54 9.03 -31.59
N GLN A 22 -17.87 8.64 -32.68
CA GLN A 22 -16.44 8.88 -32.91
C GLN A 22 -16.10 10.14 -33.73
N GLY A 23 -17.09 10.85 -34.27
CA GLY A 23 -16.85 12.00 -35.16
C GLY A 23 -16.22 13.24 -34.50
N LYS A 24 -16.40 13.43 -33.18
CA LYS A 24 -15.79 14.54 -32.42
C LYS A 24 -14.55 14.13 -31.62
N GLY A 25 -14.40 12.84 -31.33
CA GLY A 25 -13.27 12.27 -30.61
C GLY A 25 -12.06 12.08 -31.51
N ALA A 26 -12.26 11.62 -32.75
CA ALA A 26 -11.19 11.30 -33.70
C ALA A 26 -10.31 12.52 -34.02
N HIS A 27 -10.89 13.69 -34.30
CA HIS A 27 -10.10 14.89 -34.62
C HIS A 27 -9.32 15.42 -33.40
N ARG A 28 -9.81 15.18 -32.17
CA ARG A 28 -9.11 15.54 -30.93
C ARG A 28 -7.99 14.55 -30.61
N LEU A 29 -8.22 13.27 -30.86
CA LEU A 29 -7.22 12.21 -30.74
C LEU A 29 -6.11 12.38 -31.77
N GLU A 30 -6.42 12.74 -33.02
CA GLU A 30 -5.42 13.11 -34.02
C GLU A 30 -4.63 14.35 -33.63
N ALA A 31 -5.28 15.39 -33.10
CA ALA A 31 -4.59 16.58 -32.62
C ALA A 31 -3.68 16.30 -31.40
N ILE A 32 -4.08 15.39 -30.51
CA ILE A 32 -3.28 14.94 -29.37
C ILE A 32 -2.13 14.03 -29.82
N ALA A 33 -2.40 13.11 -30.77
CA ALA A 33 -1.40 12.21 -31.34
C ALA A 33 -0.37 12.95 -32.21
N ALA A 34 -0.76 14.05 -32.87
CA ALA A 34 0.15 14.92 -33.61
C ALA A 34 1.01 15.82 -32.69
N ALA A 35 0.57 16.05 -31.45
CA ALA A 35 1.25 16.90 -30.48
C ALA A 35 2.15 16.14 -29.48
N LEU A 36 1.98 14.82 -29.31
CA LEU A 36 2.78 13.99 -28.41
C LEU A 36 3.77 13.11 -29.18
N ASP A 37 5.03 13.11 -28.73
CA ASP A 37 6.00 12.11 -29.15
C ASP A 37 5.58 10.73 -28.62
N PRO A 38 5.34 9.73 -29.49
CA PRO A 38 4.94 8.38 -29.07
C PRO A 38 5.94 7.73 -28.12
N VAL A 39 7.23 8.10 -28.21
CA VAL A 39 8.29 7.57 -27.36
C VAL A 39 8.17 8.10 -25.92
N ASP A 40 7.77 9.36 -25.74
CA ASP A 40 7.56 9.93 -24.42
C ASP A 40 6.28 9.43 -23.76
N LEU A 41 5.23 9.18 -24.56
CA LEU A 41 4.01 8.55 -24.09
C LEU A 41 4.25 7.12 -23.60
N GLU A 42 5.00 6.31 -24.36
CA GLU A 42 5.36 4.95 -23.95
C GLU A 42 6.18 4.95 -22.65
N ARG A 43 7.17 5.85 -22.53
CA ARG A 43 7.97 5.99 -21.30
C ARG A 43 7.10 6.36 -20.10
N GLY A 44 6.18 7.32 -20.28
CA GLY A 44 5.25 7.75 -19.24
C GLY A 44 4.31 6.62 -18.79
N LEU A 45 3.70 5.92 -19.75
CA LEU A 45 2.82 4.79 -19.48
C LEU A 45 3.56 3.64 -18.82
N ARG A 46 4.76 3.30 -19.30
CA ARG A 46 5.60 2.24 -18.70
C ARG A 46 6.00 2.57 -17.27
N GLY A 47 6.32 3.84 -16.99
CA GLY A 47 6.57 4.32 -15.63
C GLY A 47 5.34 4.20 -14.73
N LEU A 48 4.15 4.55 -15.25
CA LEU A 48 2.89 4.46 -14.53
C LEU A 48 2.52 3.00 -14.21
N TYR A 49 2.57 2.11 -15.21
CA TYR A 49 2.33 0.68 -15.02
C TYR A 49 3.36 0.05 -14.07
N GLY A 50 4.64 0.39 -14.22
CA GLY A 50 5.69 -0.07 -13.31
C GLY A 50 5.45 0.38 -11.87
N GLY A 51 5.01 1.64 -11.67
CA GLY A 51 4.62 2.16 -10.37
C GLY A 51 3.42 1.43 -9.76
N LEU A 52 2.37 1.17 -10.56
CA LEU A 52 1.19 0.43 -10.12
C LEU A 52 1.59 -0.99 -9.65
N LEU A 53 2.37 -1.71 -10.47
CA LEU A 53 2.84 -3.05 -10.14
C LEU A 53 3.74 -3.07 -8.90
N ALA A 54 4.58 -2.05 -8.72
CA ALA A 54 5.42 -1.91 -7.52
C ALA A 54 4.56 -1.76 -6.26
N VAL A 55 3.46 -0.99 -6.32
CA VAL A 55 2.53 -0.85 -5.19
C VAL A 55 1.82 -2.17 -4.89
N VAL A 56 1.30 -2.85 -5.91
CA VAL A 56 0.65 -4.17 -5.77
C VAL A 56 1.61 -5.18 -5.11
N ALA A 57 2.83 -5.26 -5.63
CA ALA A 57 3.87 -6.15 -5.09
C ALA A 57 4.19 -5.83 -3.61
N THR A 58 4.26 -4.54 -3.27
CA THR A 58 4.51 -4.11 -1.88
C THR A 58 3.36 -4.50 -0.95
N LEU A 59 2.10 -4.34 -1.40
CA LEU A 59 0.92 -4.70 -0.62
C LEU A 59 0.86 -6.21 -0.36
N GLN A 60 1.07 -7.02 -1.40
CA GLN A 60 1.12 -8.48 -1.29
C GLN A 60 2.24 -8.94 -0.34
N THR A 61 3.43 -8.33 -0.44
CA THR A 61 4.57 -8.62 0.44
C THR A 61 4.21 -8.34 1.90
N ARG A 62 3.63 -7.17 2.20
CA ARG A 62 3.22 -6.81 3.57
C ARG A 62 2.14 -7.75 4.12
N PHE A 63 1.16 -8.14 3.31
CA PHE A 63 0.15 -9.11 3.70
C PHE A 63 0.76 -10.49 4.00
N GLY A 64 1.64 -10.99 3.13
CA GLY A 64 2.33 -12.26 3.35
C GLY A 64 3.14 -12.29 4.64
N HIS A 65 3.88 -11.21 4.93
CA HIS A 65 4.61 -11.08 6.21
C HIS A 65 3.66 -11.07 7.41
N ALA A 66 2.53 -10.36 7.33
CA ALA A 66 1.54 -10.30 8.41
C ALA A 66 0.99 -11.70 8.75
N VAL A 67 0.62 -12.46 7.72
CA VAL A 67 0.06 -13.80 7.85
C VAL A 67 1.10 -14.78 8.39
N THR A 68 2.35 -14.72 7.90
CA THR A 68 3.43 -15.61 8.35
C THR A 68 3.76 -15.37 9.83
N LEU A 69 3.86 -14.10 10.25
CA LEU A 69 4.07 -13.74 11.66
C LEU A 69 2.87 -14.12 12.52
N GLY A 70 1.65 -13.91 12.02
CA GLY A 70 0.43 -14.30 12.72
C GLY A 70 0.32 -15.81 12.92
N ALA A 71 0.62 -16.60 11.88
CA ALA A 71 0.58 -18.06 11.94
C ALA A 71 1.62 -18.63 12.91
N SER A 72 2.84 -18.11 12.90
CA SER A 72 3.89 -18.52 13.84
C SER A 72 3.59 -18.10 15.28
N MET A 73 2.97 -16.93 15.49
CA MET A 73 2.47 -16.54 16.81
C MET A 73 1.30 -17.43 17.28
N ALA A 74 0.43 -17.86 16.36
CA ALA A 74 -0.73 -18.69 16.66
C ALA A 74 -0.35 -20.11 17.10
N THR A 75 0.68 -20.72 16.50
CA THR A 75 1.14 -22.06 16.91
C THR A 75 1.66 -22.03 18.34
N LEU A 76 2.50 -21.05 18.68
CA LEU A 76 3.01 -20.83 20.04
C LEU A 76 1.88 -20.59 21.03
N ALA A 77 0.91 -19.75 20.67
CA ALA A 77 -0.24 -19.46 21.51
C ALA A 77 -1.11 -20.72 21.71
N ASN A 78 -1.27 -21.57 20.70
CA ASN A 78 -2.07 -22.80 20.81
C ASN A 78 -1.40 -23.82 21.75
N GLU A 79 -0.07 -23.93 21.68
CA GLU A 79 0.70 -24.81 22.56
C GLU A 79 0.70 -24.32 24.02
N LYS A 80 0.86 -23.01 24.25
CA LYS A 80 1.02 -22.45 25.59
C LYS A 80 -0.29 -22.06 26.27
N LEU A 81 -1.31 -21.67 25.53
CA LEU A 81 -2.57 -21.14 26.06
C LEU A 81 -3.78 -21.97 25.61
N GLY A 82 -3.80 -22.38 24.33
CA GLY A 82 -4.88 -23.15 23.72
C GLY A 82 -5.14 -24.48 24.44
N ARG A 83 -4.14 -25.38 24.40
CA ARG A 83 -4.26 -26.74 24.97
C ARG A 83 -4.38 -26.78 26.49
N PRO A 84 -3.55 -26.07 27.29
CA PRO A 84 -3.58 -26.22 28.74
C PRO A 84 -4.71 -25.45 29.44
N CYS A 85 -5.26 -24.40 28.83
CA CYS A 85 -6.23 -23.52 29.50
C CYS A 85 -7.56 -23.43 28.74
N LEU A 86 -7.52 -23.07 27.46
CA LEU A 86 -8.74 -22.82 26.66
C LEU A 86 -9.58 -24.08 26.41
N VAL A 87 -8.93 -25.20 26.07
CA VAL A 87 -9.62 -26.48 25.81
C VAL A 87 -10.34 -27.01 27.06
N PRO A 88 -9.72 -27.14 28.25
CA PRO A 88 -10.42 -27.66 29.44
C PRO A 88 -11.55 -26.73 29.92
N ILE A 89 -11.39 -25.41 29.79
CA ILE A 89 -12.46 -24.45 30.11
C ILE A 89 -13.66 -24.65 29.18
N LEU A 90 -13.43 -24.89 27.89
CA LEU A 90 -14.52 -25.06 26.94
C LEU A 90 -15.21 -26.44 27.07
N LEU A 91 -14.47 -27.46 27.52
CA LEU A 91 -15.01 -28.79 27.82
C LEU A 91 -15.95 -28.78 29.03
N SER A 92 -15.68 -27.97 30.06
CA SER A 92 -16.55 -27.87 31.25
C SER A 92 -17.82 -27.04 31.01
N ALA A 93 -17.80 -26.13 30.03
CA ALA A 93 -18.91 -25.23 29.76
C ALA A 93 -19.93 -25.75 28.73
N LEU A 94 -19.57 -26.74 27.90
CA LEU A 94 -20.35 -27.12 26.71
C LEU A 94 -20.81 -28.60 26.75
N PRO A 95 -22.03 -28.94 26.29
CA PRO A 95 -22.50 -30.33 26.25
C PRO A 95 -21.68 -31.24 25.30
N PRO A 96 -21.67 -32.58 25.53
CA PRO A 96 -20.80 -33.54 24.85
C PRO A 96 -20.94 -33.59 23.32
N ALA A 97 -22.10 -33.19 22.79
CA ALA A 97 -22.36 -33.15 21.35
C ALA A 97 -21.41 -32.22 20.56
N TYR A 98 -20.88 -31.16 21.19
CA TYR A 98 -20.06 -30.14 20.52
C TYR A 98 -18.56 -30.32 20.70
N HIS A 99 -18.12 -31.32 21.47
CA HIS A 99 -16.71 -31.53 21.79
C HIS A 99 -15.82 -31.72 20.55
N LYS A 100 -16.39 -32.24 19.46
CA LYS A 100 -15.70 -32.41 18.18
C LYS A 100 -15.21 -31.08 17.55
N TRP A 101 -15.92 -29.98 17.78
CA TRP A 101 -15.63 -28.68 17.16
C TRP A 101 -14.68 -27.80 17.99
N ILE A 102 -14.52 -28.11 19.28
CA ILE A 102 -13.67 -27.37 20.22
C ILE A 102 -12.23 -27.17 19.73
N PRO A 103 -11.47 -28.21 19.33
CA PRO A 103 -10.07 -28.02 18.92
C PRO A 103 -9.95 -27.19 17.65
N MET A 104 -10.93 -27.31 16.75
CA MET A 104 -11.04 -26.51 15.54
C MET A 104 -11.26 -25.03 15.89
N MET A 105 -12.27 -24.73 16.71
CA MET A 105 -12.62 -23.35 17.08
C MET A 105 -11.51 -22.65 17.85
N VAL A 106 -10.83 -23.34 18.77
CA VAL A 106 -9.71 -22.77 19.53
C VAL A 106 -8.54 -22.44 18.59
N THR A 107 -8.19 -23.36 17.68
CA THR A 107 -7.07 -23.15 16.76
C THR A 107 -7.34 -21.99 15.79
N TYR A 108 -8.53 -21.96 15.16
CA TYR A 108 -8.89 -20.88 14.25
C TYR A 108 -9.10 -19.55 14.96
N GLY A 109 -9.74 -19.54 16.13
CA GLY A 109 -9.94 -18.35 16.94
C GLY A 109 -8.61 -17.71 17.32
N LEU A 110 -7.68 -18.51 17.83
CA LEU A 110 -6.36 -18.02 18.23
C LEU A 110 -5.51 -17.58 17.02
N THR A 111 -5.63 -18.27 15.88
CA THR A 111 -4.98 -17.87 14.63
C THR A 111 -5.50 -16.53 14.13
N SER A 112 -6.81 -16.31 14.17
CA SER A 112 -7.42 -15.04 13.77
C SER A 112 -7.01 -13.88 14.67
N LEU A 113 -6.91 -14.13 15.98
CA LEU A 113 -6.46 -13.14 16.97
C LEU A 113 -4.97 -12.81 16.79
N ALA A 114 -4.14 -13.81 16.56
CA ALA A 114 -2.71 -13.63 16.26
C ALA A 114 -2.49 -12.87 14.95
N CYS A 115 -3.28 -13.17 13.90
CA CYS A 115 -3.24 -12.41 12.64
C CYS A 115 -3.68 -10.95 12.84
N SER A 116 -4.72 -10.72 13.64
CA SER A 116 -5.20 -9.36 13.96
C SER A 116 -4.14 -8.55 14.72
N LEU A 117 -3.45 -9.18 15.67
CA LEU A 117 -2.35 -8.55 16.41
C LEU A 117 -1.13 -8.28 15.51
N SER A 118 -0.78 -9.22 14.65
CA SER A 118 0.28 -9.05 13.64
C SER A 118 0.00 -7.86 12.72
N TRP A 119 -1.24 -7.73 12.25
CA TRP A 119 -1.69 -6.60 11.45
C TRP A 119 -1.56 -5.27 12.19
N LEU A 120 -1.89 -5.24 13.49
CA LEU A 120 -1.73 -4.06 14.33
C LEU A 120 -0.25 -3.66 14.46
N LEU A 121 0.66 -4.62 14.68
CA LEU A 121 2.09 -4.35 14.79
C LEU A 121 2.67 -3.77 13.49
N LEU A 122 2.27 -4.31 12.34
CA LEU A 122 2.70 -3.79 11.04
C LEU A 122 2.20 -2.36 10.80
N ARG A 123 0.98 -2.03 11.25
CA ARG A 123 0.46 -0.66 11.21
C ARG A 123 1.28 0.29 12.08
N ILE A 124 1.69 -0.15 13.27
CA ILE A 124 2.55 0.66 14.15
C ILE A 124 3.92 0.89 13.50
N PHE A 125 4.54 -0.14 12.94
CA PHE A 125 5.85 -0.03 12.29
C PHE A 125 5.81 0.90 11.07
N THR A 126 4.79 0.74 10.22
CA THR A 126 4.62 1.59 9.04
C THR A 126 4.35 3.05 9.42
N ALA A 127 3.53 3.30 10.45
CA ALA A 127 3.30 4.63 10.95
C ALA A 127 4.57 5.28 11.53
N PHE A 128 5.32 4.54 12.35
CA PHE A 128 6.60 4.99 12.88
C PHE A 128 7.57 5.37 11.75
N HIS A 129 7.71 4.51 10.75
CA HIS A 129 8.54 4.78 9.58
C HIS A 129 8.09 6.04 8.84
N SER A 130 6.80 6.17 8.52
CA SER A 130 6.26 7.35 7.85
C SER A 130 6.47 8.63 8.65
N ALA A 131 6.36 8.58 9.99
CA ALA A 131 6.58 9.74 10.86
C ALA A 131 8.05 10.18 10.86
N VAL A 132 9.00 9.23 10.95
CA VAL A 132 10.44 9.53 10.92
C VAL A 132 10.84 10.12 9.56
N TYR A 133 10.39 9.52 8.46
CA TYR A 133 10.67 10.02 7.12
C TYR A 133 10.01 11.40 6.89
N GLY A 134 8.77 11.58 7.35
CA GLY A 134 8.09 12.87 7.30
C GLY A 134 8.85 13.97 8.05
N GLY A 135 9.38 13.67 9.24
CA GLY A 135 10.20 14.62 10.02
C GLY A 135 11.47 15.04 9.29
N HIS A 136 12.17 14.09 8.67
CA HIS A 136 13.37 14.38 7.86
C HIS A 136 13.04 15.23 6.62
N LEU A 137 11.92 14.96 5.96
CA LEU A 137 11.47 15.74 4.80
C LEU A 137 11.11 17.18 5.18
N VAL A 138 10.39 17.39 6.28
CA VAL A 138 10.01 18.72 6.76
C VAL A 138 11.25 19.54 7.12
N VAL A 139 12.15 18.98 7.94
CA VAL A 139 13.37 19.68 8.36
C VAL A 139 14.29 19.93 7.16
N GLY A 140 14.46 18.93 6.29
CA GLY A 140 15.26 19.08 5.07
C GLY A 140 14.70 20.12 4.10
N GLY A 141 13.38 20.19 3.94
CA GLY A 141 12.70 21.18 3.10
C GLY A 141 12.83 22.60 3.65
N VAL A 142 12.57 22.79 4.94
CA VAL A 142 12.72 24.09 5.64
C VAL A 142 14.17 24.58 5.55
N LEU A 143 15.14 23.69 5.70
CA LEU A 143 16.55 24.02 5.65
C LEU A 143 17.01 24.42 4.25
N LYS A 144 16.57 23.68 3.21
CA LYS A 144 16.80 24.07 1.82
C LYS A 144 16.23 25.46 1.55
N TYR A 145 15.02 25.75 2.03
CA TYR A 145 14.39 27.06 1.91
C TYR A 145 15.19 28.19 2.61
N LEU A 146 15.68 27.94 3.82
CA LEU A 146 16.50 28.91 4.58
C LEU A 146 17.87 29.19 3.95
N VAL A 147 18.49 28.18 3.33
CA VAL A 147 19.75 28.34 2.59
C VAL A 147 19.52 29.15 1.31
N LEU A 148 18.43 28.89 0.57
CA LEU A 148 18.04 29.66 -0.60
C LEU A 148 17.84 31.15 -0.28
N HIS A 149 17.29 31.46 0.90
CA HIS A 149 17.07 32.83 1.35
C HIS A 149 18.28 33.46 2.10
N LYS A 150 19.48 32.86 1.97
CA LYS A 150 20.76 33.32 2.54
C LYS A 150 20.76 33.58 4.06
N ARG A 151 19.86 32.96 4.81
CA ARG A 151 19.74 33.16 6.27
C ARG A 151 20.68 32.24 7.07
N ILE A 152 21.10 31.10 6.50
CA ILE A 152 21.92 30.09 7.18
C ILE A 152 22.99 29.55 6.21
N THR A 153 24.22 29.35 6.71
CA THR A 153 25.30 28.70 5.94
C THR A 153 25.09 27.19 5.84
N PRO A 154 25.48 26.56 4.71
CA PRO A 154 25.28 25.12 4.48
C PRO A 154 26.02 24.21 5.48
N LYS A 155 27.01 24.74 6.22
CA LYS A 155 27.68 24.01 7.31
C LYS A 155 26.84 23.93 8.59
N GLY A 156 25.99 24.92 8.86
CA GLY A 156 25.05 24.87 9.98
C GLY A 156 23.98 23.79 9.77
N ALA A 157 23.62 23.53 8.53
CA ALA A 157 22.59 22.58 8.12
C ALA A 157 22.85 21.12 8.54
N GLN A 158 24.11 20.73 8.71
CA GLN A 158 24.49 19.38 9.15
C GLN A 158 24.70 19.28 10.67
N SER A 159 24.34 20.31 11.44
CA SER A 159 24.54 20.28 12.89
C SER A 159 23.64 19.27 13.57
N LEU A 160 24.16 18.68 14.66
CA LEU A 160 23.46 17.68 15.48
C LEU A 160 22.09 18.18 15.99
N ASN A 161 21.95 19.50 16.17
CA ASN A 161 20.70 20.14 16.59
C ASN A 161 19.59 20.00 15.55
N PHE A 162 19.90 20.03 14.25
CA PHE A 162 18.90 19.86 13.19
C PHE A 162 18.46 18.40 13.04
N THR A 163 19.40 17.46 13.23
CA THR A 163 19.06 16.04 13.30
C THR A 163 18.15 15.77 14.49
N ALA A 164 18.48 16.31 15.68
CA ALA A 164 17.62 16.20 16.87
C ALA A 164 16.23 16.82 16.63
N LEU A 165 16.16 17.95 15.92
CA LEU A 165 14.89 18.57 15.53
C LEU A 165 14.07 17.66 14.59
N ALA A 166 14.71 17.01 13.61
CA ALA A 166 14.03 16.09 12.70
C ALA A 166 13.43 14.88 13.43
N TRP A 167 14.18 14.32 14.38
CA TRP A 167 13.68 13.27 15.28
C TRP A 167 12.55 13.77 16.18
N GLY A 168 12.65 15.00 16.71
CA GLY A 168 11.59 15.62 17.51
C GLY A 168 10.29 15.83 16.74
N VAL A 169 10.38 16.35 15.51
CA VAL A 169 9.23 16.52 14.61
C VAL A 169 8.65 15.15 14.22
N GLY A 170 9.49 14.15 13.97
CA GLY A 170 9.05 12.78 13.71
C GLY A 170 8.31 12.16 14.90
N ALA A 171 8.83 12.34 16.13
CA ALA A 171 8.18 11.88 17.35
C ALA A 171 6.82 12.57 17.57
N LEU A 172 6.73 13.88 17.32
CA LEU A 172 5.47 14.62 17.36
C LEU A 172 4.45 14.06 16.36
N GLY A 173 4.89 13.80 15.12
CA GLY A 173 4.07 13.19 14.07
C GLY A 173 3.57 11.80 14.44
N PHE A 174 4.41 10.98 15.07
CA PHE A 174 4.04 9.64 15.53
C PHE A 174 3.02 9.69 16.68
N LEU A 175 3.21 10.57 17.66
CA LEU A 175 2.26 10.78 18.75
C LEU A 175 0.91 11.28 18.23
N TRP A 176 0.92 12.13 17.21
CA TRP A 176 -0.29 12.58 16.53
C TRP A 176 -1.03 11.43 15.84
N GLN A 177 -0.32 10.55 15.13
CA GLN A 177 -0.88 9.36 14.50
C GLN A 177 -1.52 8.39 15.52
N LEU A 178 -0.86 8.18 16.66
CA LEU A 178 -1.39 7.36 17.76
C LEU A 178 -2.65 7.96 18.39
N LYS A 179 -2.64 9.27 18.69
CA LYS A 179 -3.81 9.96 19.27
C LYS A 179 -5.01 9.96 18.33
N THR A 180 -4.77 10.09 17.03
CA THR A 180 -5.82 10.10 16.01
C THR A 180 -6.27 8.68 15.61
N ARG A 181 -5.77 7.63 16.29
CA ARG A 181 -6.08 6.21 16.03
C ARG A 181 -5.86 5.80 14.56
N PHE A 182 -4.89 6.40 13.90
CA PHE A 182 -4.64 6.24 12.47
C PHE A 182 -5.82 6.60 11.56
N GLN A 183 -6.77 7.39 12.05
CA GLN A 183 -7.81 7.99 11.22
C GLN A 183 -7.29 9.30 10.65
N VAL A 184 -7.67 9.61 9.41
CA VAL A 184 -7.25 10.85 8.73
C VAL A 184 -8.30 11.92 9.05
N PRO A 185 -7.97 12.94 9.88
CA PRO A 185 -8.92 14.01 10.16
C PRO A 185 -9.05 14.89 8.91
N PHE A 186 -10.25 15.41 8.67
CA PHE A 186 -10.48 16.40 7.63
C PHE A 186 -9.59 17.65 7.90
N PRO A 187 -8.85 18.21 6.91
CA PRO A 187 -8.95 18.02 5.46
C PRO A 187 -7.89 17.10 4.82
N LEU A 188 -7.05 16.39 5.60
CA LEU A 188 -6.01 15.49 5.06
C LEU A 188 -6.57 14.35 4.18
N ASN A 189 -7.85 13.99 4.38
CA ASN A 189 -8.57 13.07 3.51
C ASN A 189 -8.68 13.58 2.04
N LEU A 190 -8.76 14.89 1.84
CA LEU A 190 -8.84 15.51 0.51
C LEU A 190 -7.45 15.62 -0.16
N LEU A 191 -6.39 15.77 0.63
CA LEU A 191 -5.01 15.76 0.12
C LEU A 191 -4.57 14.34 -0.30
N LEU A 192 -5.10 13.31 0.38
CA LEU A 192 -4.83 11.89 0.09
C LEU A 192 -5.81 11.26 -0.90
N LEU A 193 -6.74 12.02 -1.47
CA LEU A 193 -7.65 11.56 -2.54
C LEU A 193 -6.96 10.77 -3.67
N PRO A 194 -5.80 11.19 -4.22
CA PRO A 194 -5.12 10.39 -5.25
C PRO A 194 -4.70 9.00 -4.74
N VAL A 195 -4.37 8.87 -3.45
CA VAL A 195 -4.06 7.57 -2.82
C VAL A 195 -5.34 6.75 -2.61
N SER A 196 -6.45 7.39 -2.24
CA SER A 196 -7.76 6.71 -2.11
C SER A 196 -8.30 6.20 -3.46
N VAL A 197 -8.07 6.92 -4.55
CA VAL A 197 -8.39 6.47 -5.91
C VAL A 197 -7.51 5.27 -6.30
N VAL A 198 -6.21 5.32 -6.00
CA VAL A 198 -5.30 4.19 -6.25
C VAL A 198 -5.72 2.95 -5.46
N GLU A 199 -6.13 3.09 -4.19
CA GLU A 199 -6.64 2.00 -3.36
C GLU A 199 -7.91 1.36 -3.96
N TRP A 200 -8.82 2.19 -4.48
CA TRP A 200 -10.02 1.72 -5.19
C TRP A 200 -9.69 0.96 -6.48
N VAL A 201 -8.73 1.46 -7.28
CA VAL A 201 -8.25 0.79 -8.48
C VAL A 201 -7.55 -0.53 -8.15
N LEU A 202 -6.76 -0.58 -7.07
CA LEU A 202 -6.08 -1.79 -6.62
C LEU A 202 -7.07 -2.88 -6.20
N MET A 203 -8.16 -2.51 -5.52
CA MET A 203 -9.24 -3.44 -5.19
C MET A 203 -9.92 -4.00 -6.43
N LEU A 204 -10.18 -3.18 -7.46
CA LEU A 204 -10.74 -3.65 -8.72
C LEU A 204 -9.80 -4.63 -9.44
N VAL A 205 -8.51 -4.33 -9.51
CA VAL A 205 -7.51 -5.18 -10.18
C VAL A 205 -7.34 -6.52 -9.45
N VAL A 206 -7.24 -6.51 -8.12
CA VAL A 206 -7.13 -7.75 -7.33
C VAL A 206 -8.40 -8.60 -7.42
N ASN A 207 -9.57 -7.96 -7.44
CA ASN A 207 -10.83 -8.68 -7.58
C ASN A 207 -11.00 -9.28 -8.98
N TRP A 208 -10.47 -8.60 -10.01
CA TRP A 208 -10.44 -9.10 -11.38
C TRP A 208 -9.54 -10.32 -11.53
N ASP A 209 -8.32 -10.29 -10.98
CA ASP A 209 -7.36 -11.40 -11.05
C ASP A 209 -7.86 -12.66 -10.32
N ARG A 210 -8.57 -12.50 -9.20
CA ARG A 210 -9.16 -13.63 -8.44
C ARG A 210 -10.34 -14.33 -9.15
N SER A 211 -10.89 -13.73 -10.20
CA SER A 211 -12.05 -14.26 -10.94
C SER A 211 -11.69 -15.14 -12.15
N ARG A 212 -10.40 -15.26 -12.49
CA ARG A 212 -9.86 -16.24 -13.44
C ARG A 212 -9.24 -17.42 -12.70
#